data_AF-A0A358AV34-F1
#
_entry.id   AF-A0A358AV34-F1
#
_cell.length_a   1.000
_cell.length_b   1.000
_cell.length_c   1.000
_cell.angle_alpha   90.00
_cell.angle_beta   90.00
_cell.angle_gamma   90.00
#
_symmetry.space_group_name_H-M   'P 1'
#
loop_
_entity.id
_entity.type
_entity.pdbx_description
1 polymer ?
#
loop_
_entity_poly.entity_id
_entity_poly.type
_entity_poly.pdbx_seq_one_letter_code
_entity_poly.pdbx_strand_id
1 'polypeptide(L)' 'MNTKKITTAAVMAALIFVVTWLVRIPVAPGYAAYFNFGDVVIYSCAYILGGPLAMAAAAAGSG' A
#
# COMPACT_ATOMS: atom_id res chain seq x y z
N MET A 1 16.27 -15.96 1.30
CA MET A 1 15.29 -14.97 0.81
C MET A 1 15.55 -14.75 -0.68
N ASN A 2 14.53 -14.82 -1.55
CA ASN A 2 14.74 -14.75 -3.01
C ASN A 2 14.75 -13.28 -3.46
N THR A 3 15.77 -12.87 -4.22
CA THR A 3 15.94 -11.50 -4.73
C THR A 3 14.68 -10.97 -5.41
N LYS A 4 14.00 -11.80 -6.22
CA LYS A 4 12.76 -11.41 -6.89
C LYS A 4 11.66 -10.99 -5.91
N LYS A 5 11.49 -11.75 -4.81
CA LYS A 5 10.49 -11.43 -3.78
C LYS A 5 10.79 -10.12 -3.07
N ILE A 6 12.06 -9.83 -2.82
CA ILE A 6 12.49 -8.57 -2.18
C ILE A 6 12.21 -7.40 -3.11
N THR A 7 12.58 -7.49 -4.39
CA THR A 7 12.28 -6.45 -5.38
C THR A 7 10.77 -6.23 -5.54
N THR A 8 9.97 -7.30 -5.59
CA THR A 8 8.52 -7.16 -5.67
C THR A 8 7.95 -6.48 -4.42
N ALA A 9 8.45 -6.82 -3.22
CA ALA A 9 8.02 -6.14 -1.98
C ALA A 9 8.38 -4.65 -1.97
N ALA A 10 9.58 -4.29 -2.45
CA ALA A 10 9.99 -2.88 -2.56
C ALA A 10 9.12 -2.10 -3.57
N VAL A 11 8.81 -2.71 -4.72
CA VAL A 11 7.91 -2.11 -5.72
C VAL A 11 6.50 -1.95 -5.15
N MET A 12 5.98 -2.95 -4.43
CA MET A 12 4.67 -2.84 -3.76
C MET A 12 4.66 -1.72 -2.73
N ALA A 13 5.71 -1.57 -1.91
CA ALA A 13 5.81 -0.47 -0.95
C ALA A 13 5.76 0.91 -1.63
N ALA A 14 6.51 1.08 -2.72
CA ALA A 14 6.47 2.31 -3.52
C ALA A 14 5.08 2.56 -4.11
N LEU A 15 4.40 1.50 -4.58
CA LEU A 15 3.05 1.60 -5.15
C LEU A 15 2.01 1.99 -4.09
N ILE A 16 2.11 1.42 -2.89
CA ILE A 16 1.26 1.77 -1.74
C ILE A 16 1.44 3.24 -1.40
N PHE A 17 2.68 3.74 -1.33
CA PHE A 17 2.96 5.16 -1.08
C PHE A 17 2.35 6.08 -2.13
N VAL A 18 2.62 5.81 -3.41
CA VAL A 18 2.13 6.62 -4.54
C VAL A 18 0.61 6.69 -4.49
N VAL A 19 -0.09 5.57 -4.30
CA VAL A 19 -1.55 5.53 -4.29
C VAL A 19 -2.13 6.20 -3.03
N THR A 20 -1.53 5.97 -1.85
CA THR A 20 -1.95 6.59 -0.59
C THR A 20 -1.78 8.12 -0.61
N TRP A 21 -0.74 8.61 -1.26
CA TRP A 21 -0.45 10.04 -1.30
C TRP A 21 -1.21 10.79 -2.40
N LEU A 22 -1.30 10.23 -3.61
CA LEU A 22 -1.96 10.88 -4.76
C LEU A 22 -3.49 10.75 -4.73
N VAL A 23 -4.03 9.60 -4.33
CA VAL A 23 -5.46 9.32 -4.44
C VAL A 23 -6.16 9.64 -3.12
N ARG A 24 -6.38 10.92 -2.86
CA ARG A 24 -7.17 11.39 -1.71
C ARG A 24 -8.54 11.82 -2.16
N ILE A 25 -9.49 10.89 -2.11
CA ILE A 25 -10.90 11.17 -2.43
C ILE A 25 -11.62 11.50 -1.12
N PRO A 26 -12.10 12.75 -0.93
CA PRO A 26 -12.86 13.12 0.27
C PRO A 26 -14.21 12.43 0.23
N VAL A 27 -14.59 11.76 1.33
CA VAL A 27 -15.83 10.98 1.39
C VAL A 27 -17.06 11.88 1.59
N ALA A 28 -16.87 13.01 2.26
CA ALA A 28 -17.90 14.04 2.41
C ALA A 28 -17.26 15.43 2.59
N PRO A 29 -17.88 16.51 2.07
CA PRO A 29 -17.40 17.87 2.29
C PRO A 29 -17.39 18.20 3.79
N GLY A 30 -16.25 18.65 4.32
CA GLY A 30 -16.10 19.06 5.73
C GLY A 30 -15.67 17.95 6.70
N TYR A 31 -15.57 16.70 6.27
CA TYR A 31 -15.01 15.62 7.08
C TYR A 31 -13.54 15.39 6.73
N ALA A 32 -12.69 15.19 7.75
CA ALA A 32 -11.28 14.79 7.56
C ALA A 32 -11.12 13.32 7.13
N ALA A 33 -12.20 12.68 6.67
CA ALA A 33 -12.22 11.30 6.23
C ALA A 33 -11.92 11.23 4.72
N TYR A 34 -10.87 10.47 4.39
CA TYR A 34 -10.48 10.17 3.02
C TYR A 34 -10.70 8.70 2.74
N PHE A 35 -11.09 8.38 1.51
CA PHE A 35 -11.06 7.01 1.04
C PHE A 35 -9.61 6.58 0.82
N ASN A 36 -9.07 5.70 1.68
CA ASN A 36 -7.70 5.21 1.58
C ASN A 36 -7.58 4.18 0.45
N PHE A 37 -7.31 4.67 -0.76
CA PHE A 37 -7.10 3.82 -1.92
C PHE A 37 -5.84 2.94 -1.79
N GLY A 38 -4.92 3.31 -0.89
CA GLY A 38 -3.74 2.52 -0.53
C GLY A 38 -4.07 1.13 0.00
N ASP A 39 -5.21 0.96 0.69
CA ASP A 39 -5.60 -0.33 1.28
C ASP A 39 -5.86 -1.40 0.22
N VAL A 40 -6.37 -1.01 -0.95
CA VAL A 40 -6.56 -1.92 -2.09
C VAL A 40 -5.22 -2.50 -2.56
N VAL A 41 -4.18 -1.68 -2.57
CA VAL A 41 -2.82 -2.09 -2.95
C VAL A 41 -2.21 -2.96 -1.85
N ILE A 42 -2.45 -2.66 -0.58
CA ILE A 42 -2.01 -3.47 0.57
C ILE A 42 -2.63 -4.88 0.50
N TYR A 43 -3.93 -4.99 0.25
CA TYR A 43 -4.59 -6.30 0.11
C TYR A 43 -4.09 -7.09 -1.09
N SER A 44 -3.85 -6.41 -2.21
CA SER A 44 -3.24 -7.02 -3.39
C SER A 44 -1.81 -7.52 -3.10
N CYS A 45 -1.02 -6.72 -2.38
CA CYS A 45 0.32 -7.08 -1.92
C CYS A 45 0.30 -8.31 -1.00
N ALA A 46 -0.66 -8.39 -0.06
CA ALA A 46 -0.86 -9.54 0.82
C ALA A 46 -1.18 -10.82 0.05
N TYR A 47 -2.00 -10.71 -1.00
CA TYR A 47 -2.31 -11.84 -1.87
C TYR A 47 -1.08 -12.33 -2.67
N ILE A 48 -0.26 -11.41 -3.19
CA ILE A 48 0.88 -11.74 -4.07
C ILE A 48 2.11 -12.23 -3.28
N LEU A 49 2.44 -11.58 -2.16
CA LEU A 49 3.69 -11.80 -1.42
C LEU A 49 3.51 -12.58 -0.12
N GLY A 50 2.27 -12.72 0.36
CA GLY A 50 1.96 -13.29 1.66
C GLY A 50 2.13 -12.30 2.82
N GLY A 51 1.60 -12.67 3.98
CA GLY A 51 1.45 -11.79 5.15
C GLY A 51 2.70 -11.02 5.58
N PRO A 52 3.86 -11.67 5.83
CA PRO A 52 5.01 -10.97 6.42
C PRO A 52 5.62 -9.89 5.51
N LEU A 53 5.75 -10.18 4.21
CA LEU A 53 6.31 -9.21 3.25
C LEU A 53 5.32 -8.10 2.92
N ALA A 54 4.03 -8.42 2.89
CA ALA A 54 2.99 -7.42 2.68
C ALA A 54 2.84 -6.47 3.87
N MET A 55 2.97 -6.97 5.10
CA MET A 55 3.03 -6.12 6.29
C MET A 55 4.21 -5.16 6.24
N ALA A 56 5.40 -5.64 5.86
CA ALA A 56 6.58 -4.80 5.72
C ALA A 56 6.42 -3.74 4.61
N ALA A 57 5.89 -4.14 3.45
CA ALA A 57 5.64 -3.24 2.34
C ALA A 57 4.55 -2.19 2.66
N ALA A 58 3.48 -2.61 3.36
CA ALA A 58 2.43 -1.73 3.84
C ALA A 58 2.97 -0.71 4.84
N ALA A 59 3.70 -1.16 5.87
CA ALA A 59 4.29 -0.28 6.87
C ALA A 59 5.27 0.74 6.27
N ALA A 60 6.05 0.33 5.26
CA ALA A 60 6.95 1.24 4.56
C ALA A 60 6.22 2.20 3.60
N GLY A 61 5.13 1.75 2.97
CA GLY A 61 4.38 2.51 1.97
C GLY A 61 3.28 3.40 2.53
N SER A 62 2.80 3.18 3.75
CA SER A 62 1.68 3.92 4.35
C SER A 62 2.05 5.31 4.91
N GLY A 63 3.23 5.83 4.57
CA GLY A 63 3.76 7.13 5.02
C GLY A 63 3.35 8.32 4.18
#